data_AF-A0A7X4K9K9-F1
#
_entry.id   AF-A0A7X4K9K9-F1
#
_cell.length_a   1.000
_cell.length_b   1.000
_cell.length_c   1.000
_cell.angle_alpha   90.00
_cell.angle_beta   90.00
_cell.angle_gamma   90.00
#
_symmetry.space_group_name_H-M   'P 1'
#
loop_
_entity.id
_entity.type
_entity.pdbx_description
1 polymer ?
#
loop_
_entity_poly.entity_id
_entity_poly.type
_entity_poly.pdbx_seq_one_letter_code
_entity_poly.pdbx_strand_id
1 'polypeptide(L)'
;MARPILPEDRFTSRALAIAGELSPRNVALLIDHDLAPAAVEGGGGRGGHRTFNSVAVGAIAMIGAFHKAGMELLVAARLAGAMTEEYAAIYGRLPSNLGAFLHAPFNLRSGHSPWSRELPKVDFDDDYWLHNRLRLHTTIYKPWTALRGDMVVEIVDQTYVLTRFHDLNFSITSPVSDPLHSSPEYRIKGRGNEARIMPIHEGIQSFDFSVDKESADALRERQAAYLHAHENAVTRLRVNVGLAIRNGLDRIADDRMGRTDAA
;
A
#
# COMPACT_ATOMS: atom_id res chain seq x y z
N MET A 1 -19.14 22.67 18.71
CA MET A 1 -19.76 21.36 18.48
C MET A 1 -18.85 20.28 19.03
N ALA A 2 -19.36 19.39 19.87
CA ALA A 2 -18.60 18.24 20.38
C ALA A 2 -18.31 17.27 19.21
N ARG A 3 -17.08 16.77 19.11
CA ARG A 3 -16.72 15.75 18.11
C ARG A 3 -17.46 14.45 18.46
N PRO A 4 -18.03 13.72 17.48
CA PRO A 4 -18.57 12.40 17.75
C PRO A 4 -17.44 11.49 18.29
N ILE A 5 -17.72 10.78 19.38
CA ILE A 5 -16.82 9.76 19.93
C ILE A 5 -16.92 8.55 19.01
N LEU A 6 -15.98 8.45 18.07
CA LEU A 6 -15.84 7.30 17.19
C LEU A 6 -15.06 6.19 17.92
N PRO A 7 -15.31 4.91 17.59
CA PRO A 7 -14.38 3.83 17.93
C PRO A 7 -12.96 4.17 17.50
N GLU A 8 -11.96 3.71 18.26
CA GLU A 8 -10.56 4.08 18.05
C GLU A 8 -10.02 3.63 16.66
N ASP A 9 -10.60 2.57 16.10
CA ASP A 9 -10.32 1.99 14.77
C ASP A 9 -11.19 2.59 13.64
N ARG A 10 -11.94 3.66 13.92
CA ARG A 10 -12.76 4.37 12.92
C ARG A 10 -12.16 5.74 12.60
N PHE A 11 -11.97 5.99 11.31
CA PHE A 11 -11.29 7.17 10.79
C PHE A 11 -12.25 8.07 10.03
N THR A 12 -12.04 9.38 10.09
CA THR A 12 -12.80 10.37 9.32
C THR A 12 -12.07 10.72 8.02
N SER A 13 -12.72 11.42 7.09
CA SER A 13 -12.05 11.98 5.90
C SER A 13 -10.86 12.88 6.26
N ARG A 14 -10.88 13.58 7.41
CA ARG A 14 -9.73 14.35 7.90
C ARG A 14 -8.57 13.44 8.27
N ALA A 15 -8.83 12.33 8.94
CA ALA A 15 -7.80 11.35 9.29
C ALA A 15 -7.20 10.70 8.03
N LEU A 16 -8.02 10.42 7.01
CA LEU A 16 -7.51 9.96 5.71
C LEU A 16 -6.62 11.00 5.01
N ALA A 17 -7.03 12.27 5.01
CA ALA A 17 -6.22 13.36 4.46
C ALA A 17 -4.85 13.47 5.16
N ILE A 18 -4.84 13.34 6.48
CA ILE A 18 -3.60 13.33 7.29
C ILE A 18 -2.73 12.12 6.94
N ALA A 19 -3.30 10.91 6.92
CA ALA A 19 -2.54 9.69 6.61
C ALA A 19 -1.91 9.72 5.22
N GLY A 20 -2.66 10.19 4.22
CA GLY A 20 -2.19 10.35 2.84
C GLY A 20 -1.31 11.58 2.60
N GLU A 21 -1.15 12.47 3.58
CA GLU A 21 -0.53 13.79 3.35
C GLU A 21 -1.18 14.53 2.16
N LEU A 22 -2.50 14.38 2.03
CA LEU A 22 -3.31 14.94 0.95
C LEU A 22 -4.11 16.14 1.46
N SER A 23 -4.30 17.15 0.60
CA SER A 23 -5.22 18.22 0.92
C SER A 23 -6.66 17.70 1.03
N PRO A 24 -7.55 18.33 1.82
CA PRO A 24 -8.97 17.98 1.83
C PRO A 24 -9.61 18.06 0.44
N ARG A 25 -9.13 18.95 -0.43
CA ARG A 25 -9.57 19.07 -1.82
C ARG A 25 -9.18 17.86 -2.66
N ASN A 26 -7.97 17.31 -2.47
CA ASN A 26 -7.55 16.08 -3.14
C ASN A 26 -8.43 14.91 -2.71
N VAL A 27 -8.72 14.78 -1.40
CA VAL A 27 -9.62 13.72 -0.90
C VAL A 27 -11.04 13.88 -1.46
N ALA A 28 -11.56 15.10 -1.54
CA ALA A 28 -12.86 15.37 -2.17
C ALA A 28 -12.87 14.98 -3.65
N LEU A 29 -11.81 15.32 -4.40
CA LEU A 29 -11.67 14.93 -5.81
C LEU A 29 -11.65 13.41 -5.97
N LEU A 30 -10.93 12.68 -5.10
CA LEU A 30 -10.93 11.22 -5.12
C LEU A 30 -12.33 10.65 -4.87
N ILE A 31 -13.09 11.25 -3.95
CA ILE A 31 -14.48 10.86 -3.68
C ILE A 31 -15.35 11.10 -4.91
N ASP A 32 -15.23 12.27 -5.56
CA ASP A 32 -16.06 12.65 -6.71
C ASP A 32 -15.81 11.77 -7.95
N HIS A 33 -14.65 11.12 -8.03
CA HIS A 33 -14.27 10.19 -9.09
C HIS A 33 -14.41 8.71 -8.70
N ASP A 34 -15.00 8.40 -7.54
CA ASP A 34 -15.11 7.04 -6.99
C ASP A 34 -13.75 6.32 -6.87
N LEU A 35 -12.70 7.07 -6.56
CA LEU A 35 -11.31 6.60 -6.38
C LEU A 35 -10.81 6.70 -4.93
N ALA A 36 -11.63 7.23 -4.02
CA ALA A 36 -11.32 7.21 -2.60
C ALA A 36 -11.52 5.79 -2.03
N PRO A 37 -10.78 5.40 -0.98
CA PRO A 37 -11.04 4.15 -0.28
C PRO A 37 -12.50 4.03 0.16
N ALA A 38 -13.05 2.82 0.14
CA ALA A 38 -14.44 2.59 0.51
C ALA A 38 -14.72 2.94 1.98
N ALA A 39 -15.84 3.61 2.24
CA ALA A 39 -16.30 3.88 3.60
C ALA A 39 -16.97 2.64 4.20
N VAL A 40 -16.79 2.42 5.50
CA VAL A 40 -17.40 1.31 6.25
C VAL A 40 -18.79 1.69 6.74
N GLU A 41 -18.98 2.95 7.13
CA GLU A 41 -20.27 3.51 7.51
C GLU A 41 -20.41 4.93 6.94
N GLY A 42 -21.65 5.36 6.73
CA GLY A 42 -21.97 6.70 6.25
C GLY A 42 -23.03 6.69 5.17
N GLY A 43 -24.12 7.43 5.40
CA GLY A 43 -25.22 7.58 4.46
C GLY A 43 -24.89 8.45 3.25
N GLY A 44 -25.55 8.17 2.12
CA GLY A 44 -25.48 9.00 0.92
C GLY A 44 -25.93 10.45 1.19
N GLY A 45 -25.28 11.41 0.53
CA GLY A 45 -25.59 12.85 0.61
C GLY A 45 -24.37 13.74 0.88
N ARG A 46 -24.52 15.05 0.66
CA ARG A 46 -23.48 16.10 0.81
C ARG A 46 -23.04 16.37 2.26
N GLY A 47 -23.51 15.61 3.24
CA GLY A 47 -23.25 15.83 4.68
C GLY A 47 -23.09 14.55 5.52
N GLY A 48 -23.02 13.37 4.91
CA GLY A 48 -22.81 12.12 5.65
C GLY A 48 -21.40 12.06 6.25
N HIS A 49 -21.30 11.81 7.56
CA HIS A 49 -20.02 11.51 8.20
C HIS A 49 -19.57 10.10 7.79
N ARG A 50 -18.84 10.02 6.66
CA ARG A 50 -18.21 8.77 6.23
C ARG A 50 -17.14 8.37 7.24
N THR A 51 -17.19 7.13 7.68
CA THR A 51 -16.16 6.52 8.51
C THR A 51 -15.43 5.43 7.73
N PHE A 52 -14.15 5.27 8.03
CA PHE A 52 -13.23 4.40 7.31
C PHE A 52 -12.53 3.47 8.32
N ASN A 53 -12.04 2.31 7.86
CA ASN A 53 -11.21 1.39 8.65
C ASN A 53 -9.71 1.59 8.38
N SER A 54 -8.87 0.76 8.98
CA SER A 54 -7.42 0.77 8.81
C SER A 54 -6.95 0.44 7.40
N VAL A 55 -7.66 -0.43 6.67
CA VAL A 55 -7.37 -0.71 5.25
C VAL A 55 -7.49 0.56 4.42
N ALA A 56 -8.53 1.37 4.65
CA ALA A 56 -8.68 2.65 3.98
C ALA A 56 -7.58 3.66 4.33
N VAL A 57 -7.04 3.61 5.56
CA VAL A 57 -5.86 4.40 5.97
C VAL A 57 -4.61 3.96 5.20
N GLY A 58 -4.37 2.66 5.08
CA GLY A 58 -3.24 2.14 4.29
C GLY A 58 -3.37 2.50 2.81
N ALA A 59 -4.57 2.35 2.23
CA ALA A 59 -4.84 2.70 0.85
C ALA A 59 -4.61 4.19 0.58
N ILE A 60 -5.15 5.11 1.40
CA ILE A 60 -4.93 6.55 1.19
C ILE A 60 -3.46 6.95 1.39
N ALA A 61 -2.74 6.27 2.29
CA ALA A 61 -1.30 6.47 2.47
C ALA A 61 -0.51 6.07 1.21
N MET A 62 -0.90 4.99 0.54
CA MET A 62 -0.34 4.60 -0.76
C MET A 62 -0.62 5.64 -1.85
N ILE A 63 -1.87 6.12 -1.96
CA ILE A 63 -2.24 7.18 -2.92
C ILE A 63 -1.38 8.42 -2.70
N GLY A 64 -1.27 8.85 -1.44
CA GLY A 64 -0.43 9.96 -1.03
C GLY A 64 1.03 9.80 -1.42
N ALA A 65 1.61 8.63 -1.14
CA ALA A 65 3.00 8.36 -1.44
C ALA A 65 3.30 8.30 -2.95
N PHE A 66 2.43 7.68 -3.74
CA PHE A 66 2.53 7.68 -5.19
C PHE A 66 2.42 9.10 -5.76
N HIS A 67 1.46 9.89 -5.27
CA HIS A 67 1.28 11.27 -5.71
C HIS A 67 2.49 12.15 -5.34
N LYS A 68 3.00 12.03 -4.11
CA LYS A 68 4.19 12.75 -3.63
C LYS A 68 5.45 12.36 -4.40
N ALA A 69 5.54 11.12 -4.88
CA ALA A 69 6.62 10.68 -5.76
C ALA A 69 6.54 11.25 -7.19
N GLY A 70 5.47 11.99 -7.53
CA GLY A 70 5.32 12.66 -8.83
C GLY A 70 4.29 12.01 -9.76
N MET A 71 3.51 11.05 -9.29
CA MET A 71 2.37 10.55 -10.07
C MET A 71 1.21 11.55 -10.05
N GLU A 72 0.46 11.58 -11.15
CA GLU A 72 -0.83 12.25 -11.19
C GLU A 72 -1.81 11.59 -10.19
N LEU A 73 -2.55 12.41 -9.44
CA LEU A 73 -3.38 11.96 -8.31
C LEU A 73 -4.38 10.85 -8.69
N LEU A 74 -5.09 10.98 -9.82
CA LEU A 74 -6.07 9.97 -10.24
C LEU A 74 -5.40 8.66 -10.65
N VAL A 75 -4.22 8.73 -11.28
CA VAL A 75 -3.44 7.55 -11.66
C VAL A 75 -2.87 6.86 -10.41
N ALA A 76 -2.36 7.64 -9.46
CA ALA A 76 -1.91 7.16 -8.15
C ALA A 76 -3.04 6.43 -7.40
N ALA A 77 -4.25 6.99 -7.44
CA ALA A 77 -5.42 6.41 -6.82
C ALA A 77 -5.85 5.08 -7.46
N ARG A 78 -5.88 5.02 -8.79
CA ARG A 78 -6.18 3.79 -9.52
C ARG A 78 -5.13 2.71 -9.25
N LEU A 79 -3.84 3.07 -9.23
CA LEU A 79 -2.77 2.12 -8.93
C LEU A 79 -2.88 1.58 -7.51
N ALA A 80 -3.06 2.46 -6.52
CA ALA A 80 -3.26 2.04 -5.14
C ALA A 80 -4.51 1.18 -4.95
N GLY A 81 -5.60 1.49 -5.68
CA GLY A 81 -6.83 0.70 -5.69
C GLY A 81 -6.59 -0.72 -6.20
N ALA A 82 -5.98 -0.87 -7.39
CA ALA A 82 -5.64 -2.17 -7.96
C ALA A 82 -4.76 -3.00 -7.02
N MET A 83 -3.74 -2.37 -6.41
CA MET A 83 -2.89 -3.03 -5.43
C MET A 83 -3.64 -3.42 -4.16
N THR A 84 -4.52 -2.56 -3.66
CA THR A 84 -5.30 -2.83 -2.45
C THR A 84 -6.22 -4.03 -2.65
N GLU A 85 -6.91 -4.08 -3.79
CA GLU A 85 -7.80 -5.19 -4.15
C GLU A 85 -7.02 -6.52 -4.25
N GLU A 86 -5.88 -6.51 -4.94
CA GLU A 86 -5.06 -7.70 -5.11
C GLU A 86 -4.46 -8.19 -3.80
N TYR A 87 -3.86 -7.30 -3.00
CA TYR A 87 -3.29 -7.68 -1.71
C TYR A 87 -4.33 -8.12 -0.70
N ALA A 88 -5.51 -7.49 -0.69
CA ALA A 88 -6.62 -7.93 0.14
C ALA A 88 -7.10 -9.33 -0.29
N ALA A 89 -7.15 -9.62 -1.59
CA ALA A 89 -7.56 -10.92 -2.10
C ALA A 89 -6.55 -12.05 -1.79
N ILE A 90 -5.25 -11.76 -1.91
CA ILE A 90 -4.19 -12.77 -1.74
C ILE A 90 -3.81 -12.96 -0.26
N TYR A 91 -3.66 -11.86 0.48
CA TYR A 91 -3.07 -11.85 1.82
C TYR A 91 -4.04 -11.41 2.92
N GLY A 92 -5.24 -10.94 2.58
CA GLY A 92 -6.20 -10.40 3.54
C GLY A 92 -5.82 -9.05 4.15
N ARG A 93 -4.66 -8.48 3.80
CA ARG A 93 -4.15 -7.21 4.36
C ARG A 93 -3.20 -6.50 3.41
N LEU A 94 -2.96 -5.22 3.70
CA LEU A 94 -1.99 -4.40 2.97
C LEU A 94 -0.54 -4.70 3.40
N PRO A 95 0.45 -4.46 2.54
CA PRO A 95 1.85 -4.82 2.79
C PRO A 95 2.57 -3.79 3.68
N SER A 96 2.05 -3.54 4.88
CA SER A 96 2.64 -2.62 5.89
C SER A 96 3.96 -3.11 6.48
N ASN A 97 4.24 -4.42 6.38
CA ASN A 97 5.36 -5.12 7.00
C ASN A 97 5.45 -4.96 8.54
N LEU A 98 4.35 -4.55 9.21
CA LEU A 98 4.30 -4.44 10.68
C LEU A 98 4.44 -5.82 11.37
N GLY A 99 3.99 -6.88 10.70
CA GLY A 99 4.15 -8.26 11.17
C GLY A 99 5.61 -8.67 11.42
N ALA A 100 6.59 -8.01 10.78
CA ALA A 100 8.01 -8.27 11.03
C ALA A 100 8.40 -8.07 12.51
N PHE A 101 7.73 -7.16 13.23
CA PHE A 101 7.98 -6.92 14.65
C PHE A 101 7.50 -8.06 15.56
N LEU A 102 6.73 -9.02 15.05
CA LEU A 102 6.30 -10.21 15.81
C LEU A 102 7.35 -11.33 15.77
N HIS A 103 8.37 -11.21 14.91
CA HIS A 103 9.38 -12.23 14.67
C HIS A 103 10.81 -11.70 14.84
N ALA A 104 11.77 -12.61 14.89
CA ALA A 104 13.19 -12.23 14.86
C ALA A 104 13.52 -11.52 13.52
N PRO A 105 14.43 -10.52 13.50
CA PRO A 105 15.31 -10.10 14.61
C PRO A 105 14.68 -9.08 15.56
N PHE A 106 13.52 -8.50 15.22
CA PHE A 106 12.90 -7.44 16.03
C PHE A 106 12.35 -7.96 17.36
N ASN A 107 11.77 -9.15 17.33
CA ASN A 107 11.31 -9.87 18.50
C ASN A 107 12.16 -11.12 18.73
N LEU A 108 13.10 -11.03 19.67
CA LEU A 108 14.00 -12.12 20.05
C LEU A 108 13.26 -13.30 20.70
N ARG A 109 12.01 -13.11 21.14
CA ARG A 109 11.16 -14.16 21.72
C ARG A 109 10.05 -14.51 20.75
N SER A 110 10.41 -15.18 19.65
CA SER A 110 9.42 -15.64 18.66
C SER A 110 8.29 -16.44 19.33
N GLY A 111 7.05 -16.20 18.90
CA GLY A 111 5.84 -16.77 19.52
C GLY A 111 5.30 -16.00 20.75
N HIS A 112 5.95 -14.90 21.14
CA HIS A 112 5.47 -14.00 22.20
C HIS A 112 5.29 -12.59 21.65
N SER A 113 4.35 -11.82 22.20
CA SER A 113 4.25 -10.39 21.89
C SER A 113 5.45 -9.61 22.46
N PRO A 114 5.93 -8.56 21.75
CA PRO A 114 7.04 -7.72 22.23
C PRO A 114 6.66 -6.72 23.34
N TRP A 115 5.40 -6.71 23.79
CA TRP A 115 4.85 -5.86 24.86
C TRP A 115 4.33 -6.70 26.03
N SER A 116 3.90 -6.02 27.12
CA SER A 116 3.37 -6.68 28.32
C SER A 116 2.13 -7.54 28.04
N ARG A 117 2.06 -8.72 28.66
CA ARG A 117 0.89 -9.63 28.58
C ARG A 117 -0.37 -9.08 29.26
N GLU A 118 -0.25 -8.02 30.07
CA GLU A 118 -1.36 -7.39 30.77
C GLU A 118 -2.24 -6.51 29.87
N LEU A 119 -1.75 -6.20 28.67
CA LEU A 119 -2.49 -5.40 27.69
C LEU A 119 -3.67 -6.21 27.11
N PRO A 120 -4.83 -5.57 26.87
CA PRO A 120 -5.97 -6.23 26.23
C PRO A 120 -5.57 -6.88 24.89
N LYS A 121 -6.14 -8.04 24.59
CA LYS A 121 -5.98 -8.66 23.27
C LYS A 121 -6.52 -7.70 22.20
N VAL A 122 -5.76 -7.56 21.12
CA VAL A 122 -6.17 -6.81 19.93
C VAL A 122 -6.06 -7.72 18.72
N ASP A 123 -6.72 -7.36 17.63
CA ASP A 123 -6.54 -8.01 16.35
C ASP A 123 -5.13 -7.71 15.82
N PHE A 124 -4.32 -8.74 15.56
CA PHE A 124 -2.97 -8.59 15.01
C PHE A 124 -2.95 -8.58 13.48
N ASP A 125 -4.06 -8.95 12.85
CA ASP A 125 -4.23 -8.87 11.40
C ASP A 125 -4.66 -7.46 10.98
N ASP A 126 -5.15 -6.63 11.92
CA ASP A 126 -5.38 -5.21 11.74
C ASP A 126 -4.10 -4.38 11.97
N ASP A 127 -3.58 -3.82 10.88
CA ASP A 127 -2.40 -2.96 10.88
C ASP A 127 -2.51 -1.78 11.87
N TYR A 128 -3.71 -1.22 12.07
CA TYR A 128 -3.89 -0.13 13.02
C TYR A 128 -3.62 -0.57 14.46
N TRP A 129 -4.20 -1.69 14.87
CA TRP A 129 -4.04 -2.19 16.23
C TRP A 129 -2.61 -2.65 16.51
N LEU A 130 -2.00 -3.35 15.54
CA LEU A 130 -0.60 -3.77 15.64
C LEU A 130 0.33 -2.56 15.71
N HIS A 131 0.14 -1.55 14.86
CA HIS A 131 0.89 -0.30 14.90
C HIS A 131 0.72 0.42 16.24
N ASN A 132 -0.51 0.61 16.72
CA ASN A 132 -0.80 1.30 17.97
C ASN A 132 -0.10 0.62 19.16
N ARG A 133 -0.11 -0.72 19.20
CA ARG A 133 0.61 -1.50 20.23
C ARG A 133 2.12 -1.28 20.17
N LEU A 134 2.69 -1.41 18.98
CA LEU A 134 4.12 -1.22 18.75
C LEU A 134 4.56 0.20 19.12
N ARG A 135 3.80 1.21 18.68
CA ARG A 135 4.09 2.63 18.89
C ARG A 135 4.01 3.05 20.35
N LEU A 136 3.01 2.57 21.09
CA LEU A 136 2.73 3.01 22.47
C LEU A 136 3.40 2.17 23.56
N HIS A 137 3.66 0.90 23.30
CA HIS A 137 4.06 -0.06 24.33
C HIS A 137 5.38 -0.76 24.05
N THR A 138 6.13 -0.32 23.05
CA THR A 138 7.46 -0.87 22.76
C THR A 138 8.45 0.23 22.39
N THR A 139 9.74 -0.08 22.52
CA THR A 139 10.84 0.77 22.02
C THR A 139 11.44 0.25 20.71
N ILE A 140 10.97 -0.90 20.23
CA ILE A 140 11.49 -1.55 19.02
C ILE A 140 10.99 -0.88 17.75
N TYR A 141 9.79 -0.31 17.78
CA TYR A 141 9.22 0.43 16.65
C TYR A 141 9.81 1.84 16.58
N LYS A 142 10.39 2.16 15.41
CA LYS A 142 10.90 3.49 15.10
C LYS A 142 10.08 4.08 13.95
N PRO A 143 9.38 5.21 14.17
CA PRO A 143 8.66 5.90 13.10
C PRO A 143 9.58 6.29 11.95
N TRP A 144 8.98 6.51 10.77
CA TRP A 144 9.68 7.07 9.61
C TRP A 144 10.89 6.24 9.14
N THR A 145 10.97 4.98 9.57
CA THR A 145 12.11 4.09 9.32
C THR A 145 11.71 2.96 8.38
N ALA A 146 12.43 2.84 7.27
CA ALA A 146 12.28 1.73 6.34
C ALA A 146 12.70 0.42 7.02
N LEU A 147 12.00 -0.67 6.74
CA LEU A 147 12.31 -1.99 7.26
C LEU A 147 12.79 -2.88 6.13
N ARG A 148 13.75 -3.74 6.45
CA ARG A 148 14.11 -4.86 5.59
C ARG A 148 12.86 -5.69 5.28
N GLY A 149 12.65 -6.00 4.01
CA GLY A 149 11.47 -6.69 3.52
C GLY A 149 10.27 -5.78 3.21
N ASP A 150 10.40 -4.46 3.34
CA ASP A 150 9.36 -3.56 2.85
C ASP A 150 9.14 -3.73 1.35
N MET A 151 7.88 -3.79 0.94
CA MET A 151 7.55 -3.74 -0.48
C MET A 151 7.86 -2.35 -1.04
N VAL A 152 8.67 -2.34 -2.11
CA VAL A 152 8.99 -1.17 -2.91
C VAL A 152 8.35 -1.34 -4.27
N VAL A 153 7.57 -0.34 -4.67
CA VAL A 153 7.01 -0.22 -6.01
C VAL A 153 7.91 0.68 -6.83
N GLU A 154 8.36 0.17 -7.96
CA GLU A 154 9.10 0.90 -8.97
C GLU A 154 8.17 1.20 -10.15
N ILE A 155 8.07 2.46 -10.55
CA ILE A 155 7.29 2.88 -11.71
C ILE A 155 8.24 3.48 -12.73
N VAL A 156 8.31 2.83 -13.88
CA VAL A 156 9.23 3.14 -14.97
C VAL A 156 8.47 3.81 -16.10
N ASP A 157 8.97 4.97 -16.53
CA ASP A 157 8.38 5.76 -17.63
C ASP A 157 6.88 6.00 -17.48
N GLN A 158 6.45 6.09 -16.21
CA GLN A 158 5.06 6.24 -15.80
C GLN A 158 4.12 5.20 -16.45
N THR A 159 4.65 4.03 -16.82
CA THR A 159 3.98 3.02 -17.64
C THR A 159 4.11 1.64 -17.02
N TYR A 160 5.32 1.21 -16.66
CA TYR A 160 5.56 -0.14 -16.14
C TYR A 160 5.71 -0.09 -14.64
N VAL A 161 4.95 -0.94 -13.94
CA VAL A 161 4.98 -1.05 -12.48
C VAL A 161 5.60 -2.38 -12.11
N LEU A 162 6.68 -2.32 -11.33
CA LEU A 162 7.37 -3.48 -10.79
C LEU A 162 7.37 -3.43 -9.27
N THR A 163 7.37 -4.59 -8.62
CA THR A 163 7.58 -4.70 -7.18
C THR A 163 8.93 -5.36 -6.87
N ARG A 164 9.50 -4.96 -5.74
CA ARG A 164 10.69 -5.59 -5.15
C ARG A 164 10.65 -5.38 -3.64
N PHE A 165 11.62 -5.95 -2.93
CA PHE A 165 11.71 -5.84 -1.48
C PHE A 165 12.95 -5.07 -1.04
N HIS A 166 12.78 -4.12 -0.11
CA HIS A 166 13.85 -3.32 0.45
C HIS A 166 14.84 -4.21 1.24
N ASP A 167 16.14 -4.05 0.97
CA ASP A 167 17.24 -4.78 1.63
C ASP A 167 17.10 -6.31 1.59
N LEU A 168 16.42 -6.80 0.54
CA LEU A 168 16.33 -8.22 0.21
C LEU A 168 16.74 -8.43 -1.24
N ASN A 169 17.81 -9.19 -1.43
CA ASN A 169 18.31 -9.60 -2.74
C ASN A 169 17.97 -11.08 -2.94
N PHE A 170 16.71 -11.38 -3.24
CA PHE A 170 16.31 -12.70 -3.75
C PHE A 170 15.68 -12.53 -5.13
N SER A 171 15.83 -13.55 -5.97
CA SER A 171 15.18 -13.57 -7.27
C SER A 171 13.78 -14.17 -7.15
N ILE A 172 12.83 -13.54 -7.81
CA ILE A 172 11.42 -13.92 -7.86
C ILE A 172 11.28 -14.97 -8.97
N THR A 173 10.67 -16.11 -8.63
CA THR A 173 10.44 -17.18 -9.60
C THR A 173 9.43 -16.72 -10.65
N SER A 174 9.83 -16.80 -11.92
CA SER A 174 8.91 -16.62 -13.05
C SER A 174 8.47 -17.99 -13.57
N PRO A 175 7.19 -18.18 -13.91
CA PRO A 175 6.73 -19.43 -14.48
C PRO A 175 7.14 -19.62 -15.95
N VAL A 176 7.61 -18.57 -16.63
CA VAL A 176 7.89 -18.58 -18.08
C VAL A 176 9.28 -18.07 -18.46
N SER A 177 10.05 -17.53 -17.50
CA SER A 177 11.38 -16.94 -17.71
C SER A 177 12.34 -17.31 -16.59
N ASP A 178 13.60 -16.88 -16.73
CA ASP A 178 14.57 -16.91 -15.65
C ASP A 178 14.10 -16.09 -14.44
N PRO A 179 14.63 -16.36 -13.23
CA PRO A 179 14.29 -15.61 -12.03
C PRO A 179 14.52 -14.10 -12.18
N LEU A 180 13.56 -13.30 -11.73
CA LEU A 180 13.52 -11.85 -11.89
C LEU A 180 13.95 -11.12 -10.62
N HIS A 181 14.69 -10.02 -10.73
CA HIS A 181 15.07 -9.20 -9.56
C HIS A 181 13.96 -8.25 -9.09
N SER A 182 13.06 -7.86 -10.00
CA SER A 182 11.84 -7.11 -9.72
C SER A 182 10.68 -7.82 -10.43
N SER A 183 9.54 -7.97 -9.77
CA SER A 183 8.35 -8.62 -10.32
C SER A 183 7.54 -7.61 -11.11
N PRO A 184 7.31 -7.82 -12.42
CA PRO A 184 6.36 -7.03 -13.19
C PRO A 184 4.92 -7.26 -12.68
N GLU A 185 4.23 -6.21 -12.24
CA GLU A 185 2.86 -6.34 -11.71
C GLU A 185 1.81 -5.74 -12.64
N TYR A 186 1.98 -4.45 -13.00
CA TYR A 186 0.98 -3.70 -13.73
C TYR A 186 1.57 -2.84 -14.85
N ARG A 187 0.73 -2.57 -15.85
CA ARG A 187 0.94 -1.55 -16.86
C ARG A 187 -0.10 -0.44 -16.70
N ILE A 188 0.36 0.79 -16.64
CA ILE A 188 -0.45 2.00 -16.67
C ILE A 188 -0.67 2.37 -18.13
N LYS A 189 -1.93 2.42 -18.57
CA LYS A 189 -2.32 2.88 -19.91
C LYS A 189 -3.18 4.14 -19.81
N GLY A 190 -2.84 5.17 -20.56
CA GLY A 190 -3.55 6.46 -20.53
C GLY A 190 -3.11 7.36 -19.37
N ARG A 191 -3.82 8.46 -19.17
CA ARG A 191 -3.55 9.50 -18.16
C ARG A 191 -4.84 10.03 -17.56
N GLY A 192 -4.73 10.70 -16.42
CA GLY A 192 -5.85 11.30 -15.69
C GLY A 192 -7.04 10.39 -15.51
N ASN A 193 -8.22 10.90 -15.84
CA ASN A 193 -9.47 10.18 -15.61
C ASN A 193 -9.59 8.91 -16.48
N GLU A 194 -8.90 8.85 -17.62
CA GLU A 194 -8.93 7.72 -18.56
C GLU A 194 -7.89 6.65 -18.29
N ALA A 195 -7.02 6.86 -17.28
CA ALA A 195 -5.97 5.91 -16.96
C ALA A 195 -6.55 4.54 -16.55
N ARG A 196 -5.91 3.48 -16.99
CA ARG A 196 -6.23 2.08 -16.64
C ARG A 196 -4.99 1.40 -16.08
N ILE A 197 -5.17 0.61 -15.03
CA ILE A 197 -4.14 -0.20 -14.43
C ILE A 197 -4.40 -1.64 -14.88
N MET A 198 -3.50 -2.17 -15.70
CA MET A 198 -3.64 -3.46 -16.35
C MET A 198 -2.68 -4.45 -15.69
N PRO A 199 -3.15 -5.50 -15.01
CA PRO A 199 -2.26 -6.54 -14.51
C PRO A 199 -1.43 -7.17 -15.63
N ILE A 200 -0.20 -7.63 -15.34
CA ILE A 200 0.65 -8.24 -16.37
C ILE A 200 0.00 -9.47 -17.01
N HIS A 201 -0.85 -10.16 -16.28
CA HIS A 201 -1.57 -11.34 -16.74
C HIS A 201 -2.87 -11.02 -17.50
N GLU A 202 -3.23 -9.75 -17.69
CA GLU A 202 -4.49 -9.39 -18.38
C GLU A 202 -4.50 -9.91 -19.82
N GLY A 203 -5.50 -10.72 -20.17
CA GLY A 203 -5.63 -11.34 -21.49
C GLY A 203 -4.78 -12.60 -21.69
N ILE A 204 -4.12 -13.11 -20.64
CA ILE A 204 -3.57 -14.48 -20.62
C ILE A 204 -4.75 -15.45 -20.44
N GLN A 205 -4.88 -16.44 -21.33
CA GLN A 205 -6.04 -17.34 -21.36
C GLN A 205 -5.87 -18.55 -20.43
N SER A 206 -4.62 -19.01 -20.24
CA SER A 206 -4.30 -20.14 -19.38
C SER A 206 -3.01 -19.87 -18.58
N PHE A 207 -3.01 -20.31 -17.32
CA PHE A 207 -1.81 -20.33 -16.47
C PHE A 207 -1.12 -21.71 -16.45
N ASP A 208 -1.66 -22.70 -17.18
CA ASP A 208 -0.96 -23.96 -17.43
C ASP A 208 -0.05 -23.79 -18.65
N PHE A 209 1.10 -23.17 -18.42
CA PHE A 209 2.11 -22.88 -19.45
C PHE A 209 2.80 -24.13 -20.01
N SER A 210 2.59 -25.30 -19.39
CA SER A 210 3.08 -26.56 -19.93
C SER A 210 2.24 -27.04 -21.12
N VAL A 211 0.96 -26.66 -21.14
CA VAL A 211 0.00 -27.03 -22.18
C VAL A 211 -0.24 -25.88 -23.16
N ASP A 212 -0.42 -24.66 -22.65
CA ASP A 212 -0.69 -23.47 -23.46
C ASP A 212 0.58 -22.64 -23.68
N LYS A 213 1.27 -22.97 -24.78
CA LYS A 213 2.50 -22.27 -25.19
C LYS A 213 2.25 -20.84 -25.64
N GLU A 214 1.08 -20.53 -26.19
CA GLU A 214 0.77 -19.18 -26.65
C GLU A 214 0.66 -18.21 -25.47
N SER A 215 -0.05 -18.62 -24.41
CA SER A 215 -0.09 -17.89 -23.15
C SER A 215 1.31 -17.75 -22.52
N ALA A 216 2.14 -18.80 -22.60
CA ALA A 216 3.50 -18.77 -22.07
C ALA A 216 4.40 -17.77 -22.82
N ASP A 217 4.34 -17.77 -24.16
CA ASP A 217 5.11 -16.88 -25.02
C ASP A 217 4.66 -15.43 -24.85
N ALA A 218 3.34 -15.19 -24.77
CA ALA A 218 2.78 -13.87 -24.53
C ALA A 218 3.22 -13.29 -23.17
N LEU A 219 3.23 -14.09 -22.11
CA LEU A 219 3.73 -13.65 -20.81
C LEU A 219 5.24 -13.39 -20.83
N ARG A 220 6.02 -14.24 -21.51
CA ARG A 220 7.47 -14.06 -21.65
C ARG A 220 7.82 -12.78 -22.40
N GLU A 221 7.12 -12.48 -23.49
CA GLU A 221 7.30 -11.24 -24.25
C GLU A 221 6.98 -10.01 -23.38
N ARG A 222 5.89 -10.07 -22.60
CA ARG A 222 5.55 -9.00 -21.65
C ARG A 222 6.63 -8.82 -20.60
N GLN A 223 7.12 -9.89 -19.98
CA GLN A 223 8.20 -9.80 -19.00
C GLN A 223 9.47 -9.19 -19.61
N ALA A 224 9.84 -9.61 -20.82
CA ALA A 224 10.98 -9.03 -21.54
C ALA A 224 10.80 -7.53 -21.80
N ALA A 225 9.60 -7.08 -22.18
CA ALA A 225 9.31 -5.66 -22.39
C ALA A 225 9.45 -4.84 -21.09
N TYR A 226 9.01 -5.37 -19.94
CA TYR A 226 9.18 -4.70 -18.65
C TYR A 226 10.65 -4.59 -18.25
N LEU A 227 11.43 -5.67 -18.44
CA LEU A 227 12.86 -5.67 -18.11
C LEU A 227 13.62 -4.68 -19.01
N HIS A 228 13.36 -4.71 -20.32
CA HIS A 228 13.96 -3.77 -21.26
C HIS A 228 13.59 -2.33 -20.92
N ALA A 229 12.33 -2.04 -20.60
CA ALA A 229 11.90 -0.72 -20.17
C ALA A 229 12.57 -0.31 -18.85
N HIS A 230 12.65 -1.22 -17.89
CA HIS A 230 13.32 -0.96 -16.61
C HIS A 230 14.79 -0.61 -16.82
N GLU A 231 15.54 -1.36 -17.63
CA GLU A 231 16.95 -1.11 -17.93
C GLU A 231 17.19 0.23 -18.65
N ASN A 232 16.33 0.57 -19.61
CA ASN A 232 16.50 1.73 -20.49
C ASN A 232 15.64 2.96 -20.09
N ALA A 233 15.06 2.92 -18.89
CA ALA A 233 14.14 3.94 -18.40
C ALA A 233 14.73 5.36 -18.41
N VAL A 234 13.94 6.33 -18.86
CA VAL A 234 14.27 7.77 -18.71
C VAL A 234 13.85 8.27 -17.33
N THR A 235 12.73 7.75 -16.81
CA THR A 235 12.20 8.12 -15.50
C THR A 235 11.94 6.88 -14.65
N ARG A 236 12.33 6.96 -13.37
CA ARG A 236 12.08 5.91 -12.38
C ARG A 236 11.57 6.54 -11.08
N LEU A 237 10.35 6.19 -10.70
CA LEU A 237 9.81 6.51 -9.38
C LEU A 237 9.95 5.28 -8.49
N ARG A 238 10.37 5.48 -7.24
CA ARG A 238 10.49 4.42 -6.24
C ARG A 238 9.72 4.80 -5.01
N VAL A 239 8.76 3.97 -4.64
CA VAL A 239 7.91 4.19 -3.46
C VAL A 239 8.00 2.99 -2.55
N ASN A 240 8.54 3.18 -1.34
CA ASN A 240 8.44 2.19 -0.29
C ASN A 240 7.01 2.22 0.28
N VAL A 241 6.18 1.27 -0.16
CA VAL A 241 4.75 1.19 0.18
C VAL A 241 4.56 0.78 1.64
N GLY A 242 5.36 -0.17 2.14
CA GLY A 242 5.27 -0.58 3.54
C GLY A 242 5.56 0.58 4.49
N LEU A 243 6.60 1.36 4.20
CA LEU A 243 6.91 2.59 4.91
C LEU A 243 5.82 3.65 4.75
N ALA A 244 5.25 3.82 3.55
CA ALA A 244 4.18 4.79 3.33
C ALA A 244 2.96 4.52 4.22
N ILE A 245 2.53 3.25 4.31
CA ILE A 245 1.42 2.83 5.18
C ILE A 245 1.74 3.12 6.66
N ARG A 246 2.93 2.72 7.12
CA ARG A 246 3.36 2.97 8.51
C ARG A 246 3.45 4.47 8.83
N ASN A 247 3.97 5.28 7.91
CA ASN A 247 4.01 6.74 8.05
C ASN A 247 2.59 7.34 8.10
N GLY A 248 1.63 6.80 7.33
CA GLY A 248 0.23 7.21 7.42
C GLY A 248 -0.35 6.97 8.82
N LEU A 249 -0.05 5.82 9.41
CA LEU A 249 -0.45 5.47 10.78
C LEU A 249 0.28 6.34 11.83
N ASP A 250 1.57 6.61 11.64
CA ASP A 250 2.36 7.51 12.50
C ASP A 250 1.74 8.91 12.53
N ARG A 251 1.38 9.49 11.37
CA ARG A 251 0.73 10.81 11.30
C ARG A 251 -0.61 10.85 12.02
N ILE A 252 -1.42 9.79 11.92
CA ILE A 252 -2.68 9.70 12.68
C ILE A 252 -2.41 9.65 14.18
N ALA A 253 -1.44 8.84 14.61
CA ALA A 253 -1.07 8.72 16.02
C ALA A 253 -0.60 10.08 16.56
N ASP A 254 0.22 10.79 15.79
CA ASP A 254 0.74 12.11 16.15
C ASP A 254 -0.38 13.18 16.21
N ASP A 255 -1.33 13.23 15.27
CA ASP A 255 -2.53 14.11 15.33
C ASP A 255 -3.39 13.80 16.58
N ARG A 256 -3.57 12.51 16.92
CA ARG A 256 -4.33 12.10 18.11
C ARG A 256 -3.63 12.50 19.41
N MET A 257 -2.30 12.47 19.45
CA MET A 257 -1.50 12.91 20.60
C MET A 257 -1.34 14.43 20.68
N GLY A 258 -1.85 15.20 19.71
CA GLY A 258 -1.64 16.64 19.63
C GLY A 258 -0.19 17.03 19.28
N ARG A 259 0.59 16.08 18.74
CA ARG A 259 1.94 16.31 18.25
C ARG A 259 1.85 16.63 16.77
N THR A 260 1.68 17.90 16.44
CA THR A 260 1.85 18.34 15.06
C THR A 260 3.29 18.76 14.90
N ASP A 261 4.17 17.80 14.59
CA ASP A 261 5.53 18.15 14.20
C ASP A 261 5.44 18.93 12.89
N ALA A 262 5.76 20.23 12.96
CA ALA A 262 5.95 21.06 11.79
C ALA A 262 7.09 20.44 10.98
N ALA A 263 6.76 19.99 9.76
CA ALA A 263 7.72 19.57 8.76
C ALA A 263 8.68 20.70 8.39
#